data_AF-A0A942HNA1-F1
#
_entry.id   AF-A0A942HNA1-F1
#
_cell.length_a   1.000
_cell.length_b   1.000
_cell.length_c   1.000
_cell.angle_alpha   90.00
_cell.angle_beta   90.00
_cell.angle_gamma   90.00
#
_symmetry.space_group_name_H-M   'P 1'
#
loop_
_entity.id
_entity.type
_entity.pdbx_description
1 polymer ?
#
loop_
_entity_poly.entity_id
_entity_poly.type
_entity_poly.pdbx_seq_one_letter_code
_entity_poly.pdbx_strand_id
1 'polypeptide(L)'
;MSRTWTLLGPDRKPYESALRGTLGGNRSTRIYGRLECPGAARVIARGGYVKNRVFFRDEEAAIAAGYRPCAVCMPAEYAAWKAGDAQARQPEGSSRPRTP
;
A
#
# COMPACT_ATOMS: atom_id res chain seq x y z
N MET A 1 0.61 1.64 -30.82
CA MET A 1 -0.49 1.63 -29.84
C MET A 1 0.10 1.69 -28.44
N SER A 2 0.25 2.89 -27.87
CA SER A 2 0.72 3.11 -26.50
C SER A 2 -0.38 2.70 -25.52
N ARG A 3 -0.22 1.56 -24.85
CA ARG A 3 -1.12 1.18 -23.74
C ARG A 3 -0.78 2.05 -22.54
N THR A 4 -1.67 2.99 -22.20
CA THR A 4 -1.66 3.69 -20.92
C THR A 4 -2.29 2.79 -19.85
N TRP A 5 -1.68 2.76 -18.67
CA TRP A 5 -2.14 2.04 -17.49
C TRP A 5 -2.58 3.05 -16.45
N THR A 6 -3.76 2.83 -15.86
CA THR A 6 -4.25 3.66 -14.75
C THR A 6 -3.62 3.17 -13.44
N LEU A 7 -2.74 3.99 -12.87
CA LEU A 7 -2.10 3.77 -11.57
C LEU A 7 -2.75 4.67 -10.51
N LEU A 8 -2.60 4.33 -9.23
CA LEU A 8 -3.05 5.17 -8.12
C LEU A 8 -1.84 5.91 -7.53
N GLY A 9 -1.96 7.23 -7.45
CA GLY A 9 -0.93 8.09 -6.84
C GLY A 9 -1.07 8.18 -5.31
N PRO A 10 -0.09 8.84 -4.65
CA PRO A 10 -0.10 9.09 -3.20
C PRO A 10 -1.34 9.85 -2.75
N ASP A 11 -1.87 10.74 -3.60
CA ASP A 11 -3.07 11.53 -3.34
C ASP A 11 -4.39 10.73 -3.41
N ARG A 12 -4.33 9.40 -3.55
CA ARG A 12 -5.47 8.52 -3.87
C ARG A 12 -6.16 8.87 -5.20
N LYS A 13 -5.47 9.62 -6.06
CA LYS A 13 -5.96 9.99 -7.39
C LYS A 13 -5.43 9.02 -8.44
N PRO A 14 -6.30 8.46 -9.30
CA PRO A 14 -5.84 7.67 -10.43
C PRO A 14 -5.11 8.58 -11.43
N TYR A 15 -3.97 8.14 -11.95
CA TYR A 15 -3.20 8.81 -12.99
C TYR A 15 -2.79 7.83 -14.09
N GLU A 16 -2.65 8.35 -15.31
CA GLU A 16 -2.26 7.53 -16.46
C GLU A 16 -0.73 7.44 -16.56
N SER A 17 -0.21 6.22 -16.70
CA SER A 17 1.22 5.97 -16.87
C SER A 17 1.46 5.02 -18.04
N ALA A 18 2.54 5.24 -18.78
CA ALA A 18 3.00 4.29 -19.80
C ALA A 18 3.55 2.98 -19.20
N LEU A 19 3.82 2.96 -17.89
CA LEU A 19 4.42 1.83 -17.19
C LEU A 19 3.35 1.01 -16.49
N ARG A 20 3.41 -0.31 -16.67
CA ARG A 20 2.67 -1.24 -15.80
C ARG A 20 3.22 -1.08 -14.38
N GLY A 21 2.36 -0.72 -13.43
CA GLY A 21 2.77 -0.63 -12.01
C GLY A 21 3.37 -1.96 -11.56
N THR A 22 4.44 -1.91 -10.77
CA THR A 22 5.16 -3.08 -10.24
C THR A 22 4.50 -3.64 -8.98
N LEU A 23 3.69 -2.82 -8.31
CA LEU A 23 2.94 -3.17 -7.11
C LEU A 23 1.45 -3.22 -7.43
N GLY A 24 0.77 -4.22 -6.86
CA GLY A 24 -0.66 -4.41 -6.97
C GLY A 24 -1.34 -4.23 -5.62
N GLY A 25 -2.40 -3.42 -5.59
CA GLY A 25 -3.24 -3.26 -4.41
C GLY A 25 -4.70 -3.56 -4.69
N ASN A 26 -5.45 -3.73 -3.61
CA ASN A 26 -6.90 -3.91 -3.65
C ASN A 26 -7.57 -2.70 -3.02
N ARG A 27 -8.38 -1.98 -3.81
CA ARG A 27 -9.12 -0.79 -3.33
C ARG A 27 -10.15 -1.13 -2.25
N SER A 28 -10.71 -2.35 -2.27
CA SER A 28 -11.72 -2.80 -1.31
C SER A 28 -11.13 -3.05 0.08
N THR A 29 -10.00 -3.76 0.14
CA THR A 29 -9.34 -4.10 1.41
C THR A 29 -8.24 -3.11 1.81
N ARG A 30 -7.93 -2.13 0.94
CA ARG A 30 -6.85 -1.13 1.08
C ARG A 30 -5.50 -1.76 1.42
N ILE A 31 -5.18 -2.88 0.76
CA ILE A 31 -3.92 -3.59 0.93
C ILE A 31 -3.09 -3.39 -0.33
N TYR A 32 -1.79 -3.12 -0.21
CA TYR A 32 -0.84 -3.18 -1.32
C TYR A 32 0.12 -4.35 -1.14
N GLY A 33 0.60 -4.90 -2.26
CA GLY A 33 1.48 -6.04 -2.28
C GLY A 33 2.18 -6.20 -3.62
N ARG A 34 3.15 -7.12 -3.71
CA ARG A 34 3.76 -7.51 -4.98
C ARG A 34 2.77 -8.27 -5.87
N LEU A 35 2.90 -8.10 -7.19
CA LEU A 35 2.05 -8.79 -8.19
C LEU A 35 2.18 -10.32 -8.13
N GLU A 36 3.33 -10.82 -7.66
CA GLU A 36 3.65 -12.24 -7.47
C GLU A 36 3.23 -12.77 -6.09
N CYS A 37 2.46 -12.00 -5.31
CA CYS A 37 2.02 -12.44 -3.99
C CYS A 37 1.12 -13.69 -4.10
N PRO A 38 1.47 -14.81 -3.43
CA PRO A 38 0.62 -16.00 -3.41
C PRO A 38 -0.74 -15.72 -2.75
N GLY A 39 -0.84 -14.71 -1.87
CA GLY A 39 -2.11 -14.21 -1.33
C GLY A 39 -2.99 -13.56 -2.41
N ALA A 40 -2.40 -12.77 -3.31
CA ALA A 40 -3.13 -12.20 -4.45
C ALA A 40 -3.54 -13.30 -5.44
N ALA A 41 -2.65 -14.25 -5.73
CA ALA A 41 -2.96 -15.41 -6.55
C ALA A 41 -4.09 -16.26 -5.96
N ARG A 42 -4.14 -16.45 -4.63
CA ARG A 42 -5.21 -17.18 -3.94
C ARG A 42 -6.57 -16.48 -4.03
N VAL A 43 -6.59 -15.15 -4.03
CA VAL A 43 -7.82 -14.34 -4.20
C VAL A 43 -8.28 -14.31 -5.66
N ILE A 44 -7.34 -14.22 -6.61
CA ILE A 44 -7.60 -14.34 -8.05
C ILE A 44 -8.14 -15.74 -8.37
N ALA A 45 -7.52 -16.79 -7.82
CA ALA A 45 -7.96 -18.17 -7.96
C ALA A 45 -9.34 -18.43 -7.33
N ARG A 46 -9.71 -17.65 -6.30
CA ARG A 46 -11.05 -17.66 -5.68
C ARG A 46 -12.10 -16.87 -6.47
N GLY A 47 -11.76 -16.32 -7.64
CA GLY A 47 -12.70 -15.60 -8.53
C GLY A 47 -13.14 -14.23 -8.01
N GLY A 48 -12.52 -13.73 -6.93
CA GLY A 48 -12.95 -12.52 -6.25
C GLY A 48 -12.13 -11.29 -6.66
N TYR A 49 -12.65 -10.52 -7.61
CA TYR A 49 -12.34 -9.09 -7.82
C TYR A 49 -11.06 -8.71 -8.58
N VAL A 50 -11.09 -8.91 -9.91
CA VAL A 50 -10.21 -8.20 -10.86
C VAL A 50 -10.59 -6.71 -10.97
N LYS A 51 -11.86 -6.35 -10.69
CA LYS A 51 -12.39 -4.99 -10.91
C LYS A 51 -11.82 -3.90 -9.99
N ASN A 52 -11.32 -4.25 -8.80
CA ASN A 52 -10.82 -3.28 -7.81
C ASN A 52 -9.29 -3.34 -7.63
N ARG A 53 -8.59 -3.97 -8.59
CA ARG A 53 -7.13 -4.02 -8.59
C ARG A 53 -6.59 -2.66 -8.99
N VAL A 54 -5.99 -1.97 -8.04
CA VAL A 54 -5.23 -0.74 -8.29
C VAL A 54 -3.77 -1.11 -8.43
N PHE A 55 -3.02 -0.35 -9.21
CA PHE A 55 -1.60 -0.54 -9.38
C PHE A 55 -0.88 0.68 -8.85
N PHE A 56 0.22 0.48 -8.14
CA PHE A 56 1.07 1.55 -7.65
C PHE A 56 2.41 1.51 -8.37
N ARG A 57 3.00 2.68 -8.53
CA ARG A 57 4.38 2.80 -9.00
C ARG A 57 5.36 2.42 -7.89
N ASP A 58 5.11 2.94 -6.69
CA ASP A 58 5.98 2.82 -5.52
C ASP A 58 5.18 2.43 -4.27
N GLU A 59 5.86 1.80 -3.32
CA GLU A 59 5.26 1.42 -2.03
C GLU A 59 4.95 2.66 -1.18
N GLU A 60 5.81 3.68 -1.21
CA GLU A 60 5.61 4.93 -0.48
C GLU A 60 4.33 5.63 -0.93
N ALA A 61 4.03 5.62 -2.23
CA ALA A 61 2.78 6.15 -2.75
C ALA A 61 1.56 5.37 -2.23
N ALA A 62 1.68 4.05 -2.07
CA ALA A 62 0.62 3.23 -1.49
C ALA A 62 0.41 3.52 0.00
N ILE A 63 1.50 3.66 0.76
CA ILE A 63 1.47 4.01 2.19
C ILE A 63 0.87 5.40 2.39
N ALA A 64 1.30 6.40 1.61
CA ALA A 64 0.77 7.76 1.63
C ALA A 64 -0.73 7.79 1.28
N ALA A 65 -1.16 6.94 0.34
CA ALA A 65 -2.57 6.75 0.02
C ALA A 65 -3.34 5.99 1.12
N GLY A 66 -2.71 5.59 2.23
CA GLY A 66 -3.31 4.86 3.35
C GLY A 66 -3.64 3.41 3.03
N TYR A 67 -2.84 2.78 2.17
CA TYR A 67 -2.88 1.33 1.97
C TYR A 67 -1.90 0.65 2.92
N ARG A 68 -2.29 -0.50 3.45
CA ARG A 68 -1.44 -1.30 4.34
C ARG A 68 -0.61 -2.33 3.54
N PRO A 69 0.63 -2.61 3.93
CA PRO A 69 1.43 -3.68 3.36
C PRO A 69 0.80 -5.06 3.62
N CYS A 70 0.99 -5.98 2.69
CA CYS A 70 0.51 -7.35 2.85
C CYS A 70 1.48 -8.16 3.71
N ALA A 71 1.02 -8.65 4.87
CA ALA A 71 1.79 -9.48 5.80
C ALA A 71 2.31 -10.81 5.20
N VAL A 72 1.77 -11.25 4.05
CA VAL A 72 2.14 -12.51 3.41
C VAL A 72 3.35 -12.36 2.47
N CYS A 73 3.34 -11.33 1.61
CA CYS A 73 4.46 -11.13 0.67
C CYS A 73 5.51 -10.16 1.19
N MET A 74 5.15 -9.29 2.13
CA MET A 74 6.00 -8.22 2.64
C MET A 74 5.84 -8.14 4.18
N PRO A 75 6.28 -9.20 4.90
CA PRO A 75 6.18 -9.27 6.35
C PRO A 75 7.05 -8.23 7.05
N ALA A 76 8.20 -7.86 6.46
CA ALA A 76 9.09 -6.83 6.99
C ALA A 76 8.41 -5.45 6.97
N GLU A 77 7.87 -5.02 5.83
CA GLU A 77 7.13 -3.76 5.74
C GLU A 77 5.85 -3.79 6.58
N TYR A 78 5.18 -4.95 6.69
CA TYR A 78 4.03 -5.09 7.58
C TYR A 78 4.40 -4.95 9.06
N ALA A 79 5.55 -5.48 9.48
CA ALA A 79 6.07 -5.27 10.81
C ALA A 79 6.44 -3.80 11.04
N ALA A 80 7.10 -3.16 10.07
CA ALA A 80 7.46 -1.75 10.11
C ALA A 80 6.21 -0.84 10.15
N TRP A 81 5.19 -1.12 9.34
CA TRP A 81 3.91 -0.43 9.37
C TRP A 81 3.20 -0.61 10.70
N LYS A 82 3.15 -1.82 11.25
CA LYS A 82 2.55 -2.09 12.57
C LYS A 82 3.31 -1.38 13.69
N ALA A 83 4.64 -1.34 13.62
CA ALA A 83 5.48 -0.60 14.56
C ALA A 83 5.30 0.91 14.40
N GLY A 84 5.20 1.42 13.17
CA GLY A 84 4.99 2.82 12.82
C GLY A 84 3.60 3.33 13.20
N ASP A 85 2.56 2.50 13.08
CA ASP A 85 1.20 2.79 13.58
C ASP A 85 1.19 2.88 15.12
N ALA A 86 1.98 2.05 15.80
CA ALA A 86 2.22 2.17 17.24
C ALA A 86 3.01 3.44 17.60
N GLN A 87 3.88 3.94 16.71
CA GLN A 87 4.59 5.22 16.89
C GLN A 87 3.68 6.43 16.58
N ALA A 88 2.79 6.34 15.59
CA ALA A 88 1.79 7.37 15.29
C ALA A 88 0.70 7.47 16.36
N ARG A 89 0.54 6.42 17.19
CA ARG A 89 -0.29 6.44 18.41
C ARG A 89 0.44 6.99 19.64
N GLN A 90 1.69 7.44 19.52
CA GLN A 90 2.28 8.25 20.59
C GLN A 90 1.60 9.62 20.55
N PRO A 91 0.85 10.01 21.59
CA PRO A 91 0.39 11.38 21.71
C PRO A 91 1.64 12.26 21.80
N GLU A 92 1.81 13.11 20.80
CA GLU A 92 2.69 14.26 20.85
C GLU A 92 2.28 15.10 22.05
N GLY A 93 2.96 14.92 23.19
CA GLY A 93 2.61 15.64 24.41
C GLY A 93 3.18 15.05 25.69
N SER A 94 4.50 15.21 25.90
CA SER A 94 5.03 16.06 26.99
C SER A 94 6.51 15.75 27.23
N SER A 95 7.36 16.08 26.25
CA SER A 95 8.73 16.48 26.55
C SER A 95 8.66 17.88 27.19
N ARG A 96 8.52 17.98 28.52
CA ARG A 96 8.94 19.20 29.21
C ARG A 96 10.43 19.08 29.51
N PRO A 97 11.29 20.00 29.03
CA PRO A 97 12.68 20.01 29.43
C PRO A 97 12.75 20.33 30.93
N ARG A 98 13.55 19.54 31.63
CA ARG A 98 13.98 19.77 33.01
C ARG A 98 14.99 20.91 32.97
N THR A 99 14.62 22.08 33.48
CA THR A 99 15.55 23.21 33.71
C THR A 99 15.90 23.22 35.21
N PRO A 100 17.18 23.42 35.59
CA PRO A 100 17.65 23.32 36.97
C PRO A 100 17.03 24.35 37.92
#